data_AF-A0A2N0NKR7-F1
#
_entry.id   AF-A0A2N0NKR7-F1
#
_cell.length_a   1.000
_cell.length_b   1.000
_cell.length_c   1.000
_cell.angle_alpha   90.00
_cell.angle_beta   90.00
_cell.angle_gamma   90.00
#
_symmetry.space_group_name_H-M   'P 1'
#
loop_
_entity.id
_entity.type
_entity.pdbx_description
1 polymer ?
#
loop_
_entity_poly.entity_id
_entity_poly.type
_entity_poly.pdbx_seq_one_letter_code
_entity_poly.pdbx_strand_id
1 'polypeptide(L)'
;MPHSSNIGVKRLKVKQLQEELENRGIMTNEKENRAGMIEILENEIAKEMQTKKIEEKSDICKSNSNVSAFPLLCGWALKHNQKYGKKGSGKRIAPQVIALLERFFLDGNVHKNRRMNGHNMRDKLVEKQENGELAQDIEIPEVTSINNWTARFVAKSKKDLSEQAIAGF
;
A
#
# COMPACT_ATOMS: atom_id res chain seq x y z
N MET A 1 -25.27 -16.91 -17.58
CA MET A 1 -25.42 -18.17 -18.34
C MET A 1 -24.45 -19.19 -17.76
N PRO A 2 -24.82 -20.46 -17.56
CA PRO A 2 -23.99 -21.38 -16.78
C PRO A 2 -22.70 -21.68 -17.55
N HIS A 3 -21.55 -21.40 -16.93
CA HIS A 3 -20.23 -21.78 -17.44
C HIS A 3 -19.96 -23.24 -17.08
N SER A 4 -20.02 -24.13 -18.07
CA SER A 4 -19.80 -25.57 -17.94
C SER A 4 -18.32 -25.94 -18.06
N SER A 5 -17.44 -25.35 -17.26
CA SER A 5 -16.02 -25.72 -17.23
C SER A 5 -15.75 -26.82 -16.20
N ASN A 6 -16.34 -28.00 -16.43
CA ASN A 6 -15.78 -29.28 -15.96
C ASN A 6 -16.41 -30.49 -16.68
N ILE A 7 -16.70 -30.36 -17.98
CA ILE A 7 -17.08 -31.52 -18.79
C ILE A 7 -15.81 -32.34 -19.02
N GLY A 8 -15.73 -33.53 -18.43
CA GLY A 8 -14.64 -34.45 -18.69
C GLY A 8 -14.67 -34.88 -20.15
N VAL A 9 -13.87 -34.23 -21.00
CA VAL A 9 -13.81 -34.46 -22.47
C VAL A 9 -13.65 -35.95 -22.80
N LYS A 10 -12.86 -36.66 -22.00
CA LYS A 10 -12.63 -38.12 -22.11
C LYS A 10 -13.88 -38.98 -21.90
N ARG A 11 -14.94 -38.45 -21.29
CA ARG A 11 -16.22 -39.13 -21.03
C ARG A 11 -17.26 -38.91 -22.14
N LEU A 12 -16.99 -38.04 -23.10
CA LEU A 12 -17.93 -37.73 -24.18
C LEU A 12 -18.00 -38.85 -25.23
N LYS A 13 -19.21 -39.10 -25.74
CA LYS A 13 -19.43 -40.00 -26.88
C LYS A 13 -19.03 -39.30 -28.19
N VAL A 14 -18.69 -40.05 -29.23
CA VAL A 14 -18.19 -39.52 -30.52
C VAL A 14 -19.12 -38.46 -31.12
N LYS A 15 -20.45 -38.67 -31.08
CA LYS A 15 -21.43 -37.68 -31.57
C LYS A 15 -21.36 -36.35 -30.82
N GLN A 16 -21.12 -36.40 -29.50
CA GLN A 16 -21.01 -35.20 -28.66
C GLN A 16 -19.68 -34.48 -28.89
N LEU A 17 -18.62 -35.22 -29.20
CA LEU A 17 -17.34 -34.62 -29.59
C LEU A 17 -17.47 -33.90 -30.93
N GLN A 18 -18.18 -34.48 -31.90
CA GLN A 18 -18.45 -33.84 -33.19
C GLN A 18 -19.28 -32.56 -33.04
N GLU A 19 -20.36 -32.61 -32.27
CA GLU A 19 -21.21 -31.45 -31.98
C GLU A 19 -20.43 -30.32 -31.28
N GLU A 20 -19.60 -30.65 -30.28
CA GLU A 20 -18.79 -29.66 -29.57
C GLU A 20 -17.68 -29.05 -30.46
N LEU A 21 -17.10 -29.83 -31.37
CA LEU A 21 -16.12 -29.35 -32.34
C LEU A 21 -16.79 -28.48 -33.42
N GLU A 22 -17.98 -28.86 -33.89
CA GLU A 22 -18.78 -28.06 -34.84
C GLU A 22 -19.23 -26.73 -34.22
N ASN A 23 -19.65 -26.74 -32.95
CA ASN A 23 -19.96 -25.53 -32.18
C ASN A 23 -18.78 -24.56 -32.07
N ARG A 24 -17.55 -25.09 -32.16
CA ARG A 24 -16.29 -24.32 -32.16
C ARG A 24 -15.79 -23.99 -33.58
N GLY A 25 -16.55 -24.35 -34.62
CA GLY A 25 -16.21 -24.13 -36.02
C GLY A 25 -15.12 -25.05 -36.57
N ILE A 26 -14.85 -26.18 -35.92
CA ILE A 26 -13.83 -27.16 -36.31
C ILE A 26 -14.50 -28.31 -37.05
N MET A 27 -14.25 -28.41 -38.36
CA MET A 27 -14.76 -29.50 -39.20
C MET A 27 -14.02 -30.80 -38.89
N THR A 28 -14.70 -31.79 -38.32
CA THR A 28 -14.12 -33.12 -38.10
C THR A 28 -14.14 -33.92 -39.39
N ASN A 29 -13.02 -34.53 -39.79
CA ASN A 29 -13.04 -35.44 -40.92
C ASN A 29 -13.72 -36.76 -40.51
N GLU A 30 -14.46 -37.40 -41.41
CA GLU A 30 -15.19 -38.65 -41.12
C GLU A 30 -14.27 -39.84 -40.75
N LYS A 31 -12.95 -39.66 -40.85
CA LYS A 31 -11.91 -40.66 -40.56
C LYS A 31 -11.18 -40.42 -39.23
N GLU A 32 -11.58 -39.42 -38.45
CA GLU A 32 -10.86 -39.02 -37.25
C GLU A 32 -11.21 -39.95 -36.08
N ASN A 33 -10.18 -40.62 -35.54
CA ASN A 33 -10.36 -41.50 -34.40
C ASN A 33 -10.79 -40.69 -33.16
N ARG A 34 -11.64 -41.28 -32.31
CA ARG A 34 -12.15 -40.65 -31.07
C ARG A 34 -11.04 -39.99 -30.22
N ALA A 35 -9.86 -40.60 -30.16
CA ALA A 35 -8.72 -40.06 -29.44
C ALA A 35 -8.22 -38.72 -30.02
N GLY A 36 -8.20 -38.58 -31.34
CA GLY A 36 -7.82 -37.33 -32.01
C GLY A 36 -8.81 -36.21 -31.75
N MET A 37 -10.12 -36.51 -31.77
CA MET A 37 -11.15 -35.51 -31.41
C MET A 37 -11.03 -35.01 -29.97
N ILE A 38 -10.65 -35.88 -29.03
CA ILE A 38 -10.41 -35.51 -27.63
C ILE A 38 -9.21 -34.55 -27.54
N GLU A 39 -8.11 -34.87 -28.21
CA GLU A 39 -6.89 -34.07 -28.18
C GLU A 39 -7.11 -32.66 -28.78
N ILE A 40 -7.83 -32.58 -29.90
CA ILE A 40 -8.17 -31.29 -30.53
C ILE A 40 -9.01 -30.44 -29.56
N LEU A 41 -10.04 -31.04 -28.95
CA LEU A 41 -10.93 -30.32 -28.04
C LEU A 41 -10.22 -29.88 -26.75
N GLU A 42 -9.35 -30.72 -26.17
CA GLU A 42 -8.55 -30.36 -25.00
C GLU A 42 -7.60 -29.18 -25.30
N ASN A 43 -6.94 -29.18 -26.46
CA ASN A 43 -6.06 -28.10 -26.90
C ASN A 43 -6.82 -26.78 -27.12
N GLU A 44 -8.03 -26.84 -27.68
CA GLU A 44 -8.83 -25.63 -27.93
C GLU A 44 -9.37 -25.04 -26.62
N ILE A 45 -9.85 -25.87 -25.70
CA ILE A 45 -10.24 -25.42 -24.35
C ILE A 45 -9.04 -24.76 -23.64
N ALA A 46 -7.84 -25.33 -23.76
CA ALA A 46 -6.63 -24.76 -23.17
C ALA A 46 -6.22 -23.41 -23.78
N LYS A 47 -6.48 -23.20 -25.09
CA LYS A 47 -6.28 -21.90 -25.75
C LYS A 47 -7.31 -20.86 -25.28
N GLU A 48 -8.59 -21.22 -25.18
CA GLU A 48 -9.63 -20.33 -24.66
C GLU A 48 -9.35 -19.87 -23.21
N MET A 49 -8.80 -20.75 -22.38
CA MET A 49 -8.40 -20.40 -21.01
C MET A 49 -7.24 -19.39 -20.98
N GLN A 50 -6.38 -19.37 -22.00
CA GLN A 50 -5.27 -18.42 -22.10
C GLN A 50 -5.72 -17.06 -22.67
N THR A 51 -6.63 -17.04 -23.65
CA THR A 51 -7.16 -15.79 -24.22
C THR A 51 -8.01 -15.01 -23.21
N LYS A 52 -8.85 -15.70 -22.42
CA LYS A 52 -9.65 -15.06 -21.35
C LYS A 52 -8.80 -14.39 -20.26
N LYS A 53 -7.62 -14.95 -19.96
CA LYS A 53 -6.68 -14.38 -18.97
C LYS A 53 -6.03 -13.08 -19.44
N ILE A 54 -6.02 -12.82 -20.74
CA ILE A 54 -5.52 -11.58 -21.36
C ILE A 54 -6.64 -10.52 -21.40
N GLU A 55 -7.88 -10.92 -21.66
CA GLU A 55 -9.06 -10.02 -21.67
C GLU A 55 -9.51 -9.58 -20.25
N GLU A 56 -9.40 -10.44 -19.23
CA GLU A 56 -9.72 -10.07 -17.83
C GLU A 56 -8.81 -8.95 -17.27
N LYS A 57 -7.61 -8.75 -17.84
CA LYS A 57 -6.75 -7.61 -17.50
C LYS A 57 -7.20 -6.30 -18.15
N SER A 58 -7.91 -6.35 -19.27
CA SER A 58 -8.42 -5.15 -19.98
C SER A 58 -9.84 -4.75 -19.58
N ASP A 59 -10.64 -5.67 -19.04
CA ASP A 59 -12.07 -5.44 -18.75
C ASP A 59 -12.40 -5.15 -17.28
N ILE A 60 -11.47 -4.54 -16.54
CA ILE A 60 -11.74 -4.11 -15.16
C ILE A 60 -12.83 -3.02 -15.09
N CYS A 61 -13.22 -2.37 -16.20
CA CYS A 61 -14.35 -1.44 -16.21
C CYS A 61 -15.07 -1.31 -17.57
N LYS A 62 -15.96 -2.24 -17.89
CA LYS A 62 -17.03 -2.02 -18.90
C LYS A 62 -18.34 -2.65 -18.43
N SER A 63 -18.87 -2.19 -17.30
CA SER A 63 -20.25 -2.47 -16.94
C SER A 63 -21.17 -1.39 -17.53
N ASN A 64 -21.75 -1.67 -18.69
CA ASN A 64 -23.01 -1.06 -19.10
C ASN A 64 -24.12 -1.69 -18.24
N SER A 65 -24.37 -1.17 -17.06
CA SER A 65 -25.61 -1.46 -16.33
C SER A 65 -26.19 -0.18 -15.78
N ASN A 66 -27.47 0.06 -16.13
CA ASN A 66 -28.32 1.14 -15.67
C ASN A 66 -28.66 0.99 -14.18
N VAL A 67 -27.65 0.94 -13.31
CA VAL A 67 -27.78 1.08 -11.87
C VAL A 67 -27.40 2.51 -11.58
N SER A 68 -28.29 3.28 -10.94
CA SER A 68 -28.06 4.66 -10.49
C SER A 68 -26.63 4.80 -9.98
N ALA A 69 -25.77 5.38 -10.82
CA ALA A 69 -24.33 5.22 -10.68
C ALA A 69 -23.90 5.86 -9.36
N PHE A 70 -23.26 5.06 -8.49
CA PHE A 70 -22.49 5.62 -7.41
C PHE A 70 -21.51 6.64 -8.02
N PRO A 71 -21.42 7.88 -7.52
CA PRO A 71 -20.77 8.99 -8.23
C PRO A 71 -19.24 8.84 -8.36
N LEU A 72 -18.67 7.71 -7.90
CA LEU A 72 -17.24 7.46 -7.91
C LEU A 72 -16.91 6.42 -8.99
N LEU A 73 -15.90 6.73 -9.80
CA LEU A 73 -15.36 5.82 -10.82
C LEU A 73 -14.92 4.49 -10.19
N CYS A 74 -15.11 3.39 -10.93
CA CYS A 74 -14.56 2.09 -10.59
C CYS A 74 -13.06 2.24 -10.26
N GLY A 75 -12.66 1.76 -9.08
CA GLY A 75 -11.26 1.81 -8.66
C GLY A 75 -10.86 3.00 -7.76
N TRP A 76 -11.78 3.86 -7.34
CA TRP A 76 -11.50 4.90 -6.33
C TRP A 76 -10.95 4.31 -5.01
N ALA A 77 -11.51 3.19 -4.55
CA ALA A 77 -11.10 2.54 -3.31
C ALA A 77 -9.94 1.54 -3.48
N LEU A 78 -9.33 1.44 -4.67
CA LEU A 78 -8.20 0.54 -4.87
C LEU A 78 -6.94 1.13 -4.26
N LYS A 79 -6.27 0.34 -3.42
CA LYS A 79 -5.04 0.72 -2.71
C LYS A 79 -3.94 1.26 -3.63
N HIS A 80 -3.83 0.74 -4.87
CA HIS A 80 -2.85 1.22 -5.84
C HIS A 80 -3.18 2.62 -6.40
N ASN A 81 -4.46 3.02 -6.38
CA ASN A 81 -4.93 4.36 -6.78
C ASN A 81 -5.01 5.33 -5.60
N GLN A 82 -4.67 4.88 -4.39
CA GLN A 82 -4.69 5.72 -3.21
C GLN A 82 -3.59 6.79 -3.29
N LYS A 83 -3.99 8.02 -3.59
CA LYS A 83 -3.13 9.20 -3.45
C LYS A 83 -3.05 9.54 -1.97
N TYR A 84 -1.97 9.14 -1.30
CA TYR A 84 -1.65 9.71 0.01
C TYR A 84 -1.44 11.21 -0.18
N GLY A 85 -2.22 12.04 0.52
CA GLY A 85 -1.89 13.47 0.62
C GLY A 85 -0.45 13.63 1.13
N LYS A 86 0.19 14.79 0.89
CA LYS A 86 1.54 15.08 1.37
C LYS A 86 1.59 14.97 2.90
N LYS A 87 1.87 13.77 3.42
CA LYS A 87 1.93 13.49 4.84
C LYS A 87 3.17 14.18 5.39
N GLY A 88 2.99 15.33 6.02
CA GLY A 88 4.07 16.08 6.66
C GLY A 88 4.47 17.39 6.00
N SER A 89 3.62 18.00 5.16
CA SER A 89 3.77 19.42 4.76
C SER A 89 3.29 20.41 5.84
N GLY A 90 2.93 19.93 7.03
CA GLY A 90 2.65 20.80 8.18
C GLY A 90 3.92 21.52 8.62
N LYS A 91 3.73 22.67 9.27
CA LYS A 91 4.80 23.52 9.81
C LYS A 91 5.75 22.68 10.67
N ARG A 92 7.04 22.73 10.34
CA ARG A 92 8.08 21.96 11.04
C ARG A 92 8.71 22.85 12.10
N ILE A 93 9.08 22.25 13.23
CA ILE A 93 9.94 22.90 14.22
C ILE A 93 11.28 23.18 13.54
N ALA A 94 11.79 24.40 13.71
CA ALA A 94 13.05 24.80 13.10
C ALA A 94 14.21 23.93 13.62
N PRO A 95 15.19 23.56 12.78
CA PRO A 95 16.33 22.72 13.20
C PRO A 95 17.11 23.28 14.39
N GLN A 96 17.23 24.61 14.48
CA GLN A 96 17.90 25.28 15.59
C GLN A 96 17.17 25.05 16.92
N VAL A 97 15.83 25.12 16.91
CA VAL A 97 15.00 24.83 18.08
C VAL A 97 15.12 23.35 18.47
N ILE A 98 15.13 22.44 17.49
CA ILE A 98 15.34 21.01 17.74
C ILE A 98 16.67 20.78 18.48
N ALA A 99 17.77 21.37 18.00
CA ALA A 99 19.07 21.22 18.65
C ALA A 99 19.09 21.74 20.10
N LEU A 100 18.34 22.81 20.40
CA LEU A 100 18.19 23.31 21.77
C LEU A 100 17.36 22.35 22.65
N LEU A 101 16.24 21.84 22.11
CA LEU A 101 15.41 20.85 22.81
C LEU A 101 16.20 19.58 23.14
N GLU A 102 17.05 19.10 22.22
CA GLU A 102 17.96 17.97 22.46
C GLU A 102 18.91 18.26 23.62
N ARG A 103 19.56 19.42 23.63
CA ARG A 103 20.47 19.80 24.72
C ARG A 103 19.75 19.86 26.07
N PHE A 104 18.56 20.46 26.12
CA PHE A 104 17.77 20.53 27.35
C PHE A 104 17.34 19.15 27.84
N PHE A 105 16.94 18.27 26.92
CA PHE A 105 16.53 16.93 27.26
C PHE A 105 17.70 16.09 27.78
N LEU A 106 18.86 16.15 27.12
CA LEU A 106 20.05 15.41 27.50
C LEU A 106 20.64 15.90 28.83
N ASP A 107 20.68 17.21 29.09
CA ASP A 107 21.13 17.76 30.38
C ASP A 107 20.26 17.24 31.54
N GLY A 108 18.94 17.14 31.32
CA GLY A 108 18.00 16.54 32.27
C GLY A 108 18.17 15.03 32.48
N ASN A 109 18.70 14.31 31.49
CA ASN A 109 19.00 12.89 31.61
C ASN A 109 20.28 12.65 32.44
N VAL A 110 21.26 13.54 32.33
CA VAL A 110 22.48 13.50 33.16
C VAL A 110 22.16 13.93 34.59
N HIS A 111 21.41 15.03 34.74
CA HIS A 111 21.11 15.66 36.02
C HIS A 111 19.59 15.65 36.29
N LYS A 112 19.13 14.72 37.15
CA LYS A 112 17.69 14.55 37.44
C LYS A 112 16.99 15.84 37.91
N ASN A 113 17.69 16.69 38.65
CA ASN A 113 17.19 17.99 39.13
C ASN A 113 17.09 19.06 38.02
N ARG A 114 17.72 18.85 36.86
CA ARG A 114 17.66 19.75 35.70
C ARG A 114 16.68 19.27 34.63
N ARG A 115 15.93 18.20 34.90
CA ARG A 115 14.97 17.64 33.96
C ARG A 115 13.87 18.65 33.64
N MET A 116 13.76 18.99 32.36
CA MET A 116 12.76 19.95 31.87
C MET A 116 11.52 19.21 31.33
N ASN A 117 10.35 19.74 31.66
CA ASN A 117 9.10 19.38 31.00
C ASN A 117 8.87 20.30 29.77
N GLY A 118 7.82 20.05 28.97
CA GLY A 118 7.55 20.85 27.78
C GLY A 118 7.29 22.34 28.04
N HIS A 119 6.73 22.70 29.19
CA HIS A 119 6.55 24.11 29.58
C HIS A 119 7.90 24.76 29.84
N ASN A 120 8.72 24.16 30.71
CA ASN A 120 10.06 24.67 31.04
C ASN A 120 10.94 24.81 29.80
N MET A 121 10.85 23.85 28.85
CA MET A 121 11.57 23.92 27.58
C MET A 121 11.11 25.11 26.73
N ARG A 122 9.79 25.38 26.68
CA ARG A 122 9.25 26.52 25.94
C ARG A 122 9.72 27.84 26.55
N ASP A 123 9.63 27.98 27.87
CA ASP A 123 10.01 29.21 28.55
C ASP A 123 11.51 29.51 28.36
N LYS A 124 12.36 28.47 28.38
CA LYS A 124 13.79 28.61 28.11
C LYS A 124 14.09 28.94 26.64
N LEU A 125 13.23 28.55 25.70
CA LEU A 125 13.34 29.00 24.30
C LEU A 125 12.99 30.48 24.15
N VAL A 126 11.97 30.95 24.89
CA VAL A 126 11.60 32.38 24.95
C VAL A 126 12.76 33.19 25.52
N GLU A 127 13.32 32.77 26.65
CA GLU A 127 14.49 33.41 27.29
C GLU A 127 15.67 33.51 26.31
N LYS A 128 15.96 32.44 25.56
CA LYS A 128 17.03 32.46 24.55
C LYS A 128 16.76 33.41 23.39
N GLN A 129 15.50 33.58 23.00
CA GLN A 129 15.11 34.52 21.95
C GLN A 129 15.19 35.97 22.43
N GLU A 130 14.83 36.22 23.69
CA GLU A 130 14.97 37.53 24.35
C GLU A 130 16.44 37.92 24.52
N ASN A 131 17.29 36.97 24.90
CA ASN A 131 18.74 37.17 25.07
C ASN A 131 19.50 37.27 23.72
N GLY A 132 18.82 37.09 22.58
CA GLY A 132 19.43 37.13 21.25
C GLY A 132 20.27 35.89 20.89
N GLU A 133 20.22 34.83 21.70
CA GLU A 133 20.86 33.54 21.40
C GLU A 133 20.10 32.71 20.37
N LEU A 134 18.79 32.98 20.23
CA LEU A 134 17.92 32.42 19.18
C LEU A 134 17.38 33.57 18.34
N ALA A 135 17.43 33.43 17.02
CA ALA A 135 16.98 34.47 16.12
C ALA A 135 15.47 34.73 16.28
N GLN A 136 15.08 36.01 16.28
CA GLN A 136 13.70 36.44 16.57
C GLN A 136 12.68 36.03 15.50
N ASP A 137 13.15 35.75 14.29
CA ASP A 137 12.35 35.25 13.16
C ASP A 137 11.96 33.77 13.32
N ILE A 138 12.62 33.05 14.23
CA ILE A 138 12.34 31.65 14.50
C ILE A 138 11.12 31.54 15.40
N GLU A 139 10.10 30.83 14.92
CA GLU A 139 8.90 30.59 15.69
C GLU A 139 9.13 29.56 16.81
N ILE A 140 8.72 29.94 18.02
CA ILE A 140 8.74 29.06 19.19
C ILE A 140 7.56 28.09 19.09
N PRO A 141 7.81 26.77 19.10
CA PRO A 141 6.76 25.77 19.02
C PRO A 141 5.87 25.77 20.27
N GLU A 142 4.62 25.34 20.09
CA GLU A 142 3.69 25.13 21.20
C GLU A 142 4.17 23.99 22.11
N VAL A 143 3.76 24.01 23.38
CA VAL A 143 4.09 22.98 24.38
C VAL A 143 3.66 21.59 23.91
N THR A 144 2.50 21.46 23.25
CA THR A 144 2.03 20.20 22.68
C THR A 144 3.00 19.65 21.63
N SER A 145 3.52 20.52 20.76
CA SER A 145 4.50 20.17 19.73
C SER A 145 5.83 19.74 20.35
N ILE A 146 6.29 20.42 21.40
CA ILE A 146 7.49 20.05 22.16
C ILE A 146 7.29 18.68 22.81
N ASN A 147 6.18 18.44 23.49
CA ASN A 147 5.90 17.14 24.13
C ASN A 147 5.84 15.99 23.11
N ASN A 148 5.17 16.22 21.98
CA ASN A 148 5.11 15.24 20.88
C ASN A 148 6.49 14.95 20.28
N TRP A 149 7.32 15.98 20.13
CA TRP A 149 8.71 15.83 19.70
C TRP A 149 9.53 15.03 20.72
N THR A 150 9.44 15.34 22.01
CA THR A 150 10.14 14.63 23.10
C THR A 150 9.76 13.15 23.15
N ALA A 151 8.47 12.83 23.03
CA ALA A 151 8.00 11.44 23.01
C ALA A 151 8.61 10.65 21.84
N ARG A 152 8.67 11.27 20.65
CA ARG A 152 9.31 10.69 19.46
C ARG A 152 10.82 10.54 19.64
N PHE A 153 11.47 11.54 20.22
CA PHE A 153 12.90 11.52 20.50
C PHE A 153 13.26 10.35 21.43
N VAL A 154 12.54 10.19 22.54
CA VAL A 154 12.72 9.06 23.46
C VAL A 154 12.53 7.71 22.77
N ALA A 155 11.47 7.56 21.97
CA ALA A 155 11.22 6.32 21.25
C ALA A 155 12.36 6.00 20.27
N LYS A 156 12.86 7.02 19.56
CA LYS A 156 14.01 6.89 18.65
C LYS A 156 15.27 6.50 19.42
N SER A 157 15.62 7.19 20.51
CA SER A 157 16.81 6.88 21.30
C SER A 157 16.80 5.45 21.85
N LYS A 158 15.63 4.96 22.32
CA LYS A 158 15.50 3.56 22.77
C LYS A 158 15.75 2.56 21.64
N LYS A 159 15.23 2.86 20.44
CA LYS A 159 15.44 2.04 19.25
C LYS A 159 16.92 2.03 18.86
N ASP A 160 17.55 3.20 18.76
CA ASP A 160 18.95 3.33 18.38
C ASP A 160 19.87 2.58 19.37
N LEU A 161 19.59 2.67 20.68
CA LEU A 161 20.30 1.89 21.71
C LEU A 161 20.13 0.38 21.51
N SER A 162 18.92 -0.08 21.18
CA SER A 162 18.68 -1.51 20.92
C SER A 162 19.40 -2.02 19.66
N GLU A 163 19.45 -1.20 18.61
CA GLU A 163 20.17 -1.54 17.38
C GLU A 163 21.68 -1.58 17.61
N GLN A 164 22.24 -0.63 18.37
CA GLN A 164 23.64 -0.64 18.76
C GLN A 164 24.00 -1.86 19.62
N ALA A 165 23.12 -2.26 20.55
CA ALA A 165 23.34 -3.44 21.38
C ALA A 165 23.37 -4.73 20.55
N ILE A 166 22.55 -4.86 19.50
CA ILE A 166 22.56 -6.01 18.59
C ILE A 166 23.81 -6.01 17.70
N ALA A 167 24.22 -4.84 17.19
CA ALA A 167 25.37 -4.71 16.30
C ALA A 167 26.73 -4.92 16.99
N GLY A 168 26.76 -4.89 18.32
CA GLY A 168 27.95 -5.14 19.13
C GLY A 168 28.24 -6.62 19.44
N PHE A 169 27.40 -7.54 18.97
CA PHE A 169 27.60 -9.00 19.05
C PHE A 169 28.11 -9.55 17.72
#